data_AF-Q5IWX6-F1
#
_entry.id   AF-Q5IWX6-F1
#
_cell.length_a   1.000
_cell.length_b   1.000
_cell.length_c   1.000
_cell.angle_alpha   90.00
_cell.angle_beta   90.00
_cell.angle_gamma   90.00
#
_symmetry.space_group_name_H-M   'P 1'
#
loop_
_entity.id
_entity.type
_entity.pdbx_description
1 polymer ?
#
loop_
_entity_poly.entity_id
_entity_poly.type
_entity_poly.pdbx_seq_one_letter_code
_entity_poly.pdbx_strand_id
1 'polypeptide(L)'
;WWNLQILAMPLSLSSSRCPAVALGPRRASVTRASRSGPSKSRCTRSKDGVRAYIAIAGVTGAVGQEFLRVLTERNFPYSNIKMLASARSAGRQYEFEGETYTVEELTDKSFEGVDIALFSAGGSISKKYAAVASAAGATVVDNSSAFRMTEGVPLVIPEVNPEAMAGMKAGKGGIIANPNCSTIIALMAVAPLHRLAGVKRMVVSTYQAASGAGQAAMEELEL
;
A
#
# COMPACT_ATOMS: atom_id res chain seq x y z
N TRP A 1 -7.20 10.01 5.26
CA TRP A 1 -6.25 11.02 4.74
C TRP A 1 -4.83 10.50 4.54
N TRP A 2 -4.62 9.17 4.46
CA TRP A 2 -3.28 8.58 4.56
C TRP A 2 -2.70 7.98 3.27
N ASN A 3 -3.46 7.77 2.19
CA ASN A 3 -3.04 6.82 1.13
C ASN A 3 -3.28 7.27 -0.33
N LEU A 4 -3.12 8.56 -0.64
CA LEU A 4 -3.31 9.07 -2.00
C LEU A 4 -2.09 8.84 -2.93
N GLN A 5 -0.90 8.54 -2.39
CA GLN A 5 0.32 8.37 -3.20
C GLN A 5 0.19 7.29 -4.28
N ILE A 6 -0.48 6.18 -3.97
CA ILE A 6 -0.64 5.03 -4.88
C ILE A 6 -1.52 5.40 -6.08
N LEU A 7 -2.53 6.25 -5.86
CA LEU A 7 -3.52 6.63 -6.86
C LEU A 7 -2.98 7.64 -7.88
N ALA A 8 -1.90 8.33 -7.55
CA ALA A 8 -1.27 9.30 -8.41
C ALA A 8 -0.20 8.70 -9.34
N MET A 9 0.12 7.41 -9.18
CA MET A 9 1.10 6.73 -10.04
C MET A 9 0.46 6.32 -11.38
N PRO A 10 1.04 6.70 -12.53
CA PRO A 10 0.56 6.25 -13.82
C PRO A 10 0.83 4.74 -14.01
N LEU A 11 -0.25 3.96 -14.02
CA LEU A 11 -0.24 2.52 -14.31
C LEU A 11 0.00 2.27 -15.81
N SER A 12 1.24 2.40 -16.27
CA SER A 12 1.65 1.96 -17.61
C SER A 12 2.64 0.79 -17.50
N LEU A 13 2.14 -0.45 -17.45
CA LEU A 13 2.94 -1.67 -17.34
C LEU A 13 2.99 -2.44 -18.66
N SER A 14 4.09 -3.17 -18.86
CA SER A 14 4.31 -4.09 -19.99
C SER A 14 3.50 -5.37 -19.79
N SER A 15 2.80 -5.83 -20.82
CA SER A 15 1.73 -6.84 -20.82
C SER A 15 2.11 -8.30 -20.53
N SER A 16 3.19 -8.59 -19.79
CA SER A 16 3.81 -9.93 -19.83
C SER A 16 4.09 -10.64 -18.49
N ARG A 17 3.47 -10.24 -17.36
CA ARG A 17 3.75 -10.90 -16.07
C ARG A 17 2.49 -11.08 -15.19
N CYS A 18 1.67 -12.07 -15.52
CA CYS A 18 0.70 -12.65 -14.56
C CYS A 18 1.20 -14.04 -14.16
N PRO A 19 1.60 -14.28 -12.89
CA PRO A 19 1.77 -15.64 -12.39
C PRO A 19 0.40 -16.28 -12.18
N ALA A 20 0.26 -17.55 -12.59
CA ALA A 20 -0.94 -18.33 -12.34
C ALA A 20 -1.03 -18.68 -10.84
N VAL A 21 -2.20 -18.43 -10.23
CA VAL A 21 -2.51 -18.90 -8.87
C VAL A 21 -2.64 -20.42 -8.91
N ALA A 22 -1.86 -21.13 -8.09
CA ALA A 22 -1.93 -22.57 -7.95
C ALA A 22 -3.23 -22.96 -7.22
N LEU A 23 -4.21 -23.44 -7.99
CA LEU A 23 -5.44 -24.05 -7.46
C LEU A 23 -5.14 -25.51 -7.09
N GLY A 24 -5.27 -25.85 -5.80
CA GLY A 24 -5.16 -27.23 -5.31
C GLY A 24 -6.22 -28.18 -5.91
N PRO A 25 -6.00 -29.51 -5.85
CA PRO A 25 -6.81 -30.47 -6.59
C PRO A 25 -8.24 -30.60 -6.01
N ARG A 26 -9.24 -30.48 -6.88
CA ARG A 26 -10.66 -30.70 -6.55
C ARG A 26 -10.94 -32.20 -6.45
N ARG A 27 -11.44 -32.67 -5.30
CA ARG A 27 -12.18 -33.94 -5.20
C ARG A 27 -13.66 -33.66 -5.35
N ALA A 28 -14.32 -34.45 -6.21
CA ALA A 28 -15.75 -34.36 -6.49
C ALA A 28 -16.55 -35.24 -5.51
N SER A 29 -17.60 -34.67 -4.93
CA SER A 29 -18.79 -35.42 -4.53
C SER A 29 -20.01 -34.51 -4.75
N VAL A 30 -21.06 -35.09 -5.33
CA VAL A 30 -22.26 -34.41 -5.81
C VAL A 30 -23.39 -34.63 -4.81
N THR A 31 -23.96 -33.55 -4.27
CA THR A 31 -25.36 -33.50 -3.80
C THR A 31 -25.94 -32.10 -4.02
N ARG A 32 -27.16 -32.04 -4.57
CA ARG A 32 -27.92 -30.84 -4.96
C ARG A 32 -28.57 -30.18 -3.73
N ALA A 33 -28.37 -28.87 -3.52
CA ALA A 33 -29.40 -27.95 -3.00
C ALA A 33 -28.98 -26.47 -3.11
N SER A 34 -29.97 -25.62 -3.46
CA SER A 34 -30.01 -24.15 -3.44
C SER A 34 -29.06 -23.37 -4.38
N ARG A 35 -29.66 -22.64 -5.32
CA ARG A 35 -29.00 -21.70 -6.22
C ARG A 35 -28.83 -20.35 -5.51
N SER A 36 -27.69 -20.14 -4.87
CA SER A 36 -27.07 -18.83 -4.73
C SER A 36 -25.62 -18.98 -5.22
N GLY A 37 -25.42 -18.68 -6.51
CA GLY A 37 -24.10 -18.82 -7.13
C GLY A 37 -23.07 -17.94 -6.42
N PRO A 38 -21.82 -18.41 -6.24
CA PRO A 38 -20.79 -17.60 -5.63
C PRO A 38 -20.54 -16.36 -6.49
N SER A 39 -20.55 -15.21 -5.81
CA SER A 39 -20.21 -13.90 -6.34
C SER A 39 -18.97 -13.99 -7.20
N LYS A 40 -19.10 -13.68 -8.50
CA LYS A 40 -17.97 -13.61 -9.43
C LYS A 40 -16.93 -12.65 -8.87
N SER A 41 -15.75 -13.16 -8.61
CA SER A 41 -14.57 -12.43 -8.13
C SER A 41 -14.46 -11.08 -8.82
N ARG A 42 -14.40 -10.01 -8.03
CA ARG A 42 -14.35 -8.64 -8.55
C ARG A 42 -12.95 -8.24 -9.01
N CYS A 43 -12.22 -9.21 -9.58
CA CYS A 43 -11.22 -8.96 -10.61
C CYS A 43 -11.92 -8.42 -11.89
N THR A 44 -12.73 -7.38 -11.76
CA THR A 44 -13.65 -6.83 -12.78
C THR A 44 -12.86 -6.18 -13.89
N ARG A 45 -12.86 -6.81 -15.08
CA ARG A 45 -12.10 -6.39 -16.27
C ARG A 45 -12.24 -4.87 -16.47
N SER A 46 -11.17 -4.14 -16.16
CA SER A 46 -11.05 -2.73 -16.52
C SER A 46 -10.95 -2.68 -18.04
N LYS A 47 -11.69 -1.75 -18.66
CA LYS A 47 -11.67 -1.55 -20.13
C LYS A 47 -10.32 -1.04 -20.64
N ASP A 48 -9.42 -0.60 -19.75
CA ASP A 48 -8.11 -0.06 -20.10
C ASP A 48 -6.97 -0.80 -19.37
N GLY A 49 -6.80 -2.08 -19.69
CA GLY A 49 -5.51 -2.68 -20.05
C GLY A 49 -4.35 -2.85 -19.06
N VAL A 50 -4.34 -2.31 -17.83
CA VAL A 50 -3.21 -2.53 -16.90
C VAL A 50 -3.67 -2.70 -15.45
N ARG A 51 -3.19 -3.74 -14.78
CA ARG A 51 -3.46 -4.03 -13.37
C ARG A 51 -2.17 -4.42 -12.65
N ALA A 52 -1.82 -3.69 -11.61
CA ALA A 52 -0.61 -3.94 -10.82
C ALA A 52 -0.78 -5.10 -9.85
N TYR A 53 0.27 -5.92 -9.69
CA TYR A 53 0.40 -6.82 -8.54
C TYR A 53 0.91 -6.03 -7.33
N ILE A 54 0.10 -5.94 -6.28
CA ILE A 54 0.40 -5.16 -5.07
C ILE A 54 0.89 -6.07 -3.94
N ALA A 55 1.87 -5.62 -3.17
CA ALA A 55 2.20 -6.18 -1.87
C ALA A 55 1.97 -5.16 -0.75
N ILE A 56 1.46 -5.60 0.40
CA ILE A 56 1.32 -4.79 1.62
C ILE A 56 2.21 -5.38 2.71
N ALA A 57 3.30 -4.69 3.03
CA ALA A 57 4.19 -5.04 4.14
C ALA A 57 3.72 -4.37 5.44
N GLY A 58 3.35 -5.18 6.43
CA GLY A 58 2.74 -4.72 7.68
C GLY A 58 1.22 -4.73 7.65
N VAL A 59 0.62 -5.63 6.87
CA VAL A 59 -0.85 -5.71 6.67
C VAL A 59 -1.63 -5.86 7.99
N THR A 60 -1.04 -6.51 9.01
CA THR A 60 -1.70 -6.77 10.30
C THR A 60 -1.71 -5.57 11.25
N GLY A 61 -1.01 -4.48 10.92
CA GLY A 61 -1.04 -3.25 11.70
C GLY A 61 -2.21 -2.35 11.32
N ALA A 62 -2.50 -1.33 12.14
CA ALA A 62 -3.59 -0.38 11.91
C ALA A 62 -3.54 0.22 10.49
N VAL A 63 -2.40 0.78 10.07
CA VAL A 63 -2.24 1.34 8.71
C VAL A 63 -2.33 0.28 7.61
N GLY A 64 -1.90 -0.95 7.89
CA GLY A 64 -2.05 -2.09 6.98
C GLY A 64 -3.51 -2.37 6.63
N GLN A 65 -4.37 -2.35 7.65
CA GLN A 65 -5.82 -2.49 7.49
C GLN A 65 -6.44 -1.29 6.76
N GLU A 66 -5.93 -0.08 7.01
CA GLU A 66 -6.33 1.13 6.28
C GLU A 66 -5.99 1.03 4.78
N PHE A 67 -4.85 0.45 4.41
CA PHE A 67 -4.52 0.21 3.00
C PHE A 67 -5.60 -0.66 2.33
N LEU A 68 -5.97 -1.78 2.94
CA LEU A 68 -7.02 -2.66 2.41
C LEU A 68 -8.34 -1.90 2.25
N ARG A 69 -8.76 -1.17 3.28
CA ARG A 69 -10.02 -0.40 3.23
C ARG A 69 -10.00 0.64 2.09
N VAL A 70 -8.92 1.40 1.96
CA VAL A 70 -8.80 2.43 0.92
C VAL A 70 -8.75 1.82 -0.48
N LEU A 71 -8.09 0.67 -0.67
CA LEU A 71 -8.07 -0.01 -1.97
C LEU A 71 -9.50 -0.36 -2.42
N THR A 72 -10.34 -0.86 -1.51
CA THR A 72 -11.75 -1.17 -1.79
C THR A 72 -12.59 0.09 -1.98
N GLU A 73 -12.51 1.08 -1.08
CA GLU A 73 -13.26 2.35 -1.19
C GLU A 73 -13.01 3.06 -2.52
N ARG A 74 -11.78 2.96 -3.04
CA ARG A 74 -11.36 3.59 -4.29
C ARG A 74 -11.57 2.73 -5.53
N ASN A 75 -12.05 1.49 -5.36
CA ASN A 75 -12.07 0.48 -6.42
C ASN A 75 -10.73 0.44 -7.18
N PHE A 76 -9.62 0.42 -6.43
CA PHE A 76 -8.28 0.51 -7.03
C PHE A 76 -8.06 -0.67 -7.99
N PRO A 77 -7.61 -0.45 -9.23
CA PRO A 77 -7.39 -1.55 -10.18
C PRO A 77 -6.09 -2.31 -9.87
N TYR A 78 -6.21 -3.53 -9.36
CA TYR A 78 -5.08 -4.45 -9.14
C TYR A 78 -5.35 -5.85 -9.71
N SER A 79 -4.29 -6.60 -9.99
CA SER A 79 -4.37 -7.95 -10.57
C SER A 79 -4.34 -9.02 -9.49
N ASN A 80 -3.52 -8.79 -8.46
CA ASN A 80 -3.37 -9.65 -7.29
C ASN A 80 -2.89 -8.79 -6.11
N ILE A 81 -3.06 -9.29 -4.89
CA ILE A 81 -2.60 -8.66 -3.66
C ILE A 81 -1.88 -9.68 -2.78
N LYS A 82 -0.69 -9.31 -2.31
CA LYS A 82 0.13 -10.10 -1.39
C LYS A 82 0.13 -9.45 -0.02
N MET A 83 -0.28 -10.20 0.99
CA MET A 83 -0.40 -9.72 2.37
C MET A 83 0.82 -10.18 3.17
N LEU A 84 1.69 -9.25 3.58
CA LEU A 84 2.96 -9.54 4.22
C LEU A 84 3.02 -9.00 5.65
N ALA A 85 3.58 -9.79 6.56
CA ALA A 85 3.83 -9.39 7.94
C ALA A 85 5.06 -10.10 8.52
N SER A 86 5.32 -9.95 9.83
CA SER A 86 6.37 -10.70 10.52
C SER A 86 6.05 -12.20 10.59
N ALA A 87 7.06 -13.03 10.84
CA ALA A 87 6.90 -14.48 11.07
C ALA A 87 5.82 -14.80 12.12
N ARG A 88 5.75 -14.01 13.20
CA ARG A 88 4.73 -14.14 14.26
C ARG A 88 3.29 -14.00 13.74
N SER A 89 3.10 -13.26 12.64
CA SER A 89 1.79 -12.95 12.09
C SER A 89 1.47 -13.75 10.82
N ALA A 90 2.44 -14.51 10.29
CA ALA A 90 2.23 -15.38 9.14
C ALA A 90 1.20 -16.48 9.47
N GLY A 91 0.42 -16.87 8.46
CA GLY A 91 -0.66 -17.86 8.60
C GLY A 91 -2.00 -17.30 9.08
N ARG A 92 -2.05 -16.02 9.53
CA ARG A 92 -3.33 -15.33 9.76
C ARG A 92 -4.11 -15.22 8.46
N GLN A 93 -5.43 -15.29 8.53
CA GLN A 93 -6.30 -15.16 7.36
C GLN A 93 -7.15 -13.89 7.45
N TYR A 94 -7.32 -13.21 6.32
CA TYR A 94 -8.18 -12.04 6.17
C TYR A 94 -9.14 -12.26 5.01
N GLU A 95 -10.40 -11.90 5.24
CA GLU A 95 -11.39 -11.76 4.18
C GLU A 95 -11.21 -10.39 3.51
N PHE A 96 -10.96 -10.37 2.22
CA PHE A 96 -10.81 -9.14 1.45
C PHE A 96 -11.50 -9.28 0.08
N GLU A 97 -12.46 -8.41 -0.19
CA GLU A 97 -13.25 -8.39 -1.43
C GLU A 97 -13.92 -9.74 -1.80
N GLY A 98 -14.29 -10.53 -0.78
CA GLY A 98 -14.97 -11.81 -0.93
C GLY A 98 -14.04 -13.01 -1.17
N GLU A 99 -12.73 -12.82 -1.01
CA GLU A 99 -11.72 -13.87 -1.08
C GLU A 99 -10.93 -13.92 0.24
N THR A 100 -10.50 -15.13 0.63
CA THR A 100 -9.66 -15.33 1.81
C THR A 100 -8.18 -15.24 1.42
N TYR A 101 -7.43 -14.37 2.08
CA TYR A 101 -5.98 -14.22 1.90
C TYR A 101 -5.24 -14.70 3.15
N THR A 102 -4.21 -15.52 2.96
CA THR A 102 -3.29 -15.89 4.03
C THR A 102 -2.13 -14.91 4.08
N VAL A 103 -1.81 -14.41 5.27
CA VAL A 103 -0.64 -13.56 5.50
C VAL A 103 0.62 -14.39 5.36
N GLU A 104 1.51 -13.94 4.49
CA GLU A 104 2.84 -14.53 4.27
C GLU A 104 3.88 -13.81 5.14
N GLU A 105 4.95 -14.53 5.49
CA GLU A 105 6.11 -13.92 6.12
C GLU A 105 6.84 -12.98 5.16
N LEU A 106 7.21 -11.80 5.64
CA LEU A 106 8.04 -10.85 4.93
C LEU A 106 9.50 -11.35 4.88
N THR A 107 9.93 -11.74 3.69
CA THR A 107 11.27 -12.24 3.39
C THR A 107 11.85 -11.51 2.17
N ASP A 108 13.13 -11.78 1.88
CA ASP A 108 13.80 -11.14 0.75
C ASP A 108 13.21 -11.56 -0.62
N LYS A 109 12.49 -12.70 -0.65
CA LYS A 109 11.83 -13.23 -1.86
C LYS A 109 10.38 -12.75 -2.03
N SER A 110 9.84 -12.02 -1.04
CA SER A 110 8.41 -11.68 -1.02
C SER A 110 7.97 -10.81 -2.21
N PHE A 111 8.90 -10.09 -2.86
CA PHE A 111 8.63 -9.07 -3.87
C PHE A 111 8.78 -9.53 -5.32
N GLU A 112 9.06 -10.82 -5.56
CA GLU A 112 9.12 -11.35 -6.92
C GLU A 112 7.80 -11.14 -7.69
N GLY A 113 7.88 -10.44 -8.82
CA GLY A 113 6.74 -10.12 -9.67
C GLY A 113 5.80 -9.02 -9.15
N VAL A 114 6.10 -8.42 -7.99
CA VAL A 114 5.32 -7.32 -7.42
C VAL A 114 5.63 -6.02 -8.17
N ASP A 115 4.58 -5.29 -8.57
CA ASP A 115 4.71 -4.00 -9.25
C ASP A 115 4.76 -2.83 -8.26
N ILE A 116 3.95 -2.91 -7.20
CA ILE A 116 3.81 -1.86 -6.17
C ILE A 116 3.90 -2.50 -4.79
N ALA A 117 4.75 -1.97 -3.92
CA ALA A 117 4.86 -2.44 -2.54
C ALA A 117 4.58 -1.32 -1.54
N LEU A 118 3.54 -1.50 -0.73
CA LEU A 118 3.08 -0.56 0.29
C LEU A 118 3.67 -0.96 1.63
N PHE A 119 4.51 -0.11 2.19
CA PHE A 119 5.23 -0.41 3.42
C PHE A 119 4.64 0.38 4.59
N SER A 120 4.18 -0.35 5.60
CA SER A 120 3.86 0.20 6.92
C SER A 120 4.22 -0.81 8.03
N ALA A 121 5.47 -1.28 8.01
CA ALA A 121 6.01 -2.24 8.97
C ALA A 121 7.08 -1.64 9.90
N GLY A 122 7.24 -0.31 9.89
CA GLY A 122 8.23 0.42 10.69
C GLY A 122 9.55 0.69 9.97
N GLY A 123 10.35 1.59 10.53
CA GLY A 123 11.56 2.10 9.87
C GLY A 123 12.68 1.07 9.73
N SER A 124 12.88 0.19 10.70
CA SER A 124 13.90 -0.88 10.63
C SER A 124 13.59 -1.89 9.53
N ILE A 125 12.32 -2.30 9.43
CA ILE A 125 11.84 -3.20 8.37
C ILE A 125 11.96 -2.54 7.01
N SER A 126 11.59 -1.26 6.89
CA SER A 126 11.68 -0.52 5.63
C SER A 126 13.14 -0.37 5.16
N LYS A 127 14.07 -0.06 6.06
CA LYS A 127 15.51 -0.02 5.74
C LYS A 127 16.03 -1.36 5.19
N LYS A 128 15.54 -2.48 5.70
CA LYS A 128 15.93 -3.81 5.23
C LYS A 128 15.30 -4.15 3.88
N TYR A 129 13.97 -4.04 3.78
CA TYR A 129 13.24 -4.66 2.68
C TYR A 129 12.83 -3.71 1.56
N ALA A 130 12.84 -2.38 1.75
CA ALA A 130 12.46 -1.46 0.67
C ALA A 130 13.47 -1.51 -0.49
N ALA A 131 14.77 -1.58 -0.19
CA ALA A 131 15.80 -1.75 -1.21
C ALA A 131 15.67 -3.11 -1.93
N VAL A 132 15.34 -4.17 -1.19
CA VAL A 132 15.10 -5.51 -1.75
C VAL A 132 13.90 -5.51 -2.69
N ALA A 133 12.78 -4.91 -2.27
CA ALA A 133 11.58 -4.77 -3.09
C ALA A 133 11.86 -3.95 -4.37
N SER A 134 12.55 -2.82 -4.23
CA SER A 134 12.97 -1.98 -5.34
C SER A 134 13.87 -2.73 -6.33
N ALA A 135 14.83 -3.51 -5.83
CA ALA A 135 15.72 -4.32 -6.66
C ALA A 135 14.99 -5.46 -7.40
N ALA A 136 13.91 -5.99 -6.80
CA ALA A 136 13.01 -6.95 -7.45
C ALA A 136 12.09 -6.31 -8.51
N GLY A 137 12.12 -4.98 -8.65
CA GLY A 137 11.34 -4.21 -9.61
C GLY A 137 10.08 -3.56 -9.02
N ALA A 138 9.72 -3.80 -7.77
CA ALA A 138 8.56 -3.16 -7.17
C ALA A 138 8.83 -1.68 -6.91
N THR A 139 7.91 -0.80 -7.29
CA THR A 139 7.97 0.58 -6.80
C THR A 139 7.45 0.62 -5.37
N VAL A 140 8.31 1.04 -4.45
CA VAL A 140 8.01 1.05 -3.02
C VAL A 140 7.41 2.38 -2.61
N VAL A 141 6.32 2.32 -1.85
CA VAL A 141 5.73 3.46 -1.16
C VAL A 141 5.90 3.23 0.34
N ASP A 142 6.86 3.92 0.96
CA ASP A 142 7.24 3.72 2.36
C ASP A 142 6.57 4.72 3.30
N ASN A 143 5.67 4.24 4.15
CA ASN A 143 5.00 5.04 5.18
C ASN A 143 5.86 5.30 6.43
N SER A 144 7.07 4.75 6.50
CA SER A 144 7.98 4.97 7.61
C SER A 144 8.75 6.30 7.49
N SER A 145 9.58 6.61 8.50
CA SER A 145 10.51 7.73 8.45
C SER A 145 11.85 7.38 7.79
N ALA A 146 12.06 6.12 7.38
CA ALA A 146 13.37 5.58 7.02
C ALA A 146 14.08 6.36 5.90
N PHE A 147 13.32 6.77 4.86
CA PHE A 147 13.89 7.38 3.66
C PHE A 147 13.51 8.84 3.44
N ARG A 148 12.86 9.49 4.41
CA ARG A 148 12.34 10.87 4.23
C ARG A 148 13.41 11.91 3.92
N MET A 149 14.65 11.65 4.33
CA MET A 149 15.80 12.54 4.14
C MET A 149 16.88 11.91 3.25
N THR A 150 16.57 10.79 2.59
CA THR A 150 17.55 10.10 1.74
C THR A 150 17.63 10.78 0.39
N GLU A 151 18.85 11.15 -0.02
CA GLU A 151 19.10 11.72 -1.34
C GLU A 151 18.65 10.76 -2.45
N GLY A 152 17.97 11.29 -3.46
CA GLY A 152 17.41 10.51 -4.57
C GLY A 152 16.10 9.77 -4.27
N VAL A 153 15.61 9.79 -3.01
CA VAL A 153 14.27 9.28 -2.67
C VAL A 153 13.28 10.45 -2.59
N PRO A 154 12.27 10.54 -3.47
CA PRO A 154 11.29 11.61 -3.40
C PRO A 154 10.39 11.47 -2.17
N LEU A 155 10.18 12.59 -1.48
CA LEU A 155 9.21 12.75 -0.39
C LEU A 155 7.94 13.41 -0.94
N VAL A 156 6.86 12.66 -1.05
CA VAL A 156 5.74 13.04 -1.94
C VAL A 156 4.44 13.32 -1.18
N ILE A 157 3.70 14.34 -1.59
CA ILE A 157 2.26 14.48 -1.35
C ILE A 157 1.65 14.74 -2.72
N PRO A 158 0.85 13.83 -3.28
CA PRO A 158 0.39 13.94 -4.67
C PRO A 158 -0.30 15.25 -5.02
N GLU A 159 -1.04 15.83 -4.08
CA GLU A 159 -1.75 17.09 -4.25
C GLU A 159 -0.83 18.33 -4.13
N VAL A 160 0.40 18.14 -3.69
CA VAL A 160 1.36 19.22 -3.41
C VAL A 160 2.56 19.19 -4.36
N ASN A 161 3.19 18.04 -4.57
CA ASN A 161 4.39 17.90 -5.40
C ASN A 161 4.37 16.62 -6.25
N PRO A 162 3.35 16.42 -7.11
CA PRO A 162 3.26 15.23 -7.95
C PRO A 162 4.44 15.10 -8.92
N GLU A 163 5.05 16.22 -9.32
CA GLU A 163 6.23 16.28 -10.18
C GLU A 163 7.46 15.58 -9.58
N ALA A 164 7.52 15.41 -8.26
CA ALA A 164 8.61 14.67 -7.60
C ALA A 164 8.62 13.17 -7.98
N MET A 165 7.51 12.65 -8.51
CA MET A 165 7.42 11.30 -9.08
C MET A 165 7.61 11.27 -10.59
N ALA A 166 8.02 12.38 -11.23
CA ALA A 166 8.22 12.41 -12.67
C ALA A 166 9.23 11.33 -13.11
N GLY A 167 8.82 10.50 -14.07
CA GLY A 167 9.63 9.39 -14.57
C GLY A 167 9.52 8.09 -13.76
N MET A 168 8.88 8.10 -12.59
CA MET A 168 8.57 6.88 -11.85
C MET A 168 7.40 6.14 -12.48
N LYS A 169 7.52 4.82 -12.58
CA LYS A 169 6.48 3.92 -13.08
C LYS A 169 6.43 2.68 -12.20
N ALA A 170 5.23 2.20 -11.90
CA ALA A 170 5.05 0.92 -11.21
C ALA A 170 5.84 -0.19 -11.91
N GLY A 171 6.38 -1.14 -11.15
CA GLY A 171 7.13 -2.27 -11.70
C GLY A 171 8.51 -1.92 -12.30
N LYS A 172 9.03 -0.71 -12.07
CA LYS A 172 10.37 -0.26 -12.52
C LYS A 172 11.36 -0.02 -11.38
N GLY A 173 11.03 -0.46 -10.18
CA GLY A 173 11.80 -0.17 -8.97
C GLY A 173 11.65 1.30 -8.55
N GLY A 174 12.45 1.69 -7.57
CA GLY A 174 12.41 3.01 -6.95
C GLY A 174 11.63 3.00 -5.63
N ILE A 175 12.00 3.94 -4.76
CA ILE A 175 11.38 4.13 -3.44
C ILE A 175 10.77 5.53 -3.43
N ILE A 176 9.57 5.65 -2.89
CA ILE A 176 8.87 6.91 -2.61
C ILE A 176 8.66 6.95 -1.10
N ALA A 177 9.11 8.02 -0.46
CA ALA A 177 8.89 8.22 0.96
C ALA A 177 7.55 8.94 1.18
N ASN A 178 6.77 8.45 2.15
CA ASN A 178 5.60 9.14 2.66
C ASN A 178 6.03 10.12 3.77
N PRO A 179 5.60 11.39 3.73
CA PRO A 179 5.89 12.35 4.78
C PRO A 179 5.24 11.97 6.13
N ASN A 180 5.60 12.74 7.15
CA ASN A 180 4.92 12.65 8.44
C ASN A 180 3.46 13.08 8.29
N CYS A 181 2.55 12.43 9.01
CA CYS A 181 1.13 12.71 8.95
C CYS A 181 0.74 14.14 9.31
N SER A 182 1.35 14.74 10.34
CA SER A 182 1.06 16.13 10.70
C SER A 182 1.50 17.08 9.59
N THR A 183 2.63 16.79 8.95
CA THR A 183 3.11 17.53 7.79
C THR A 183 2.15 17.42 6.61
N ILE A 184 1.64 16.22 6.29
CA ILE A 184 0.68 16.03 5.19
C ILE A 184 -0.58 16.85 5.45
N ILE A 185 -1.17 16.73 6.65
CA ILE A 185 -2.39 17.45 7.02
C ILE A 185 -2.19 18.96 6.90
N ALA A 186 -1.07 19.48 7.42
CA ALA A 186 -0.77 20.90 7.34
C ALA A 186 -0.57 21.37 5.88
N LEU A 187 0.19 20.62 5.08
CA LEU A 187 0.51 21.01 3.70
C LEU A 187 -0.69 20.92 2.76
N MET A 188 -1.66 20.04 3.01
CA MET A 188 -2.92 20.04 2.24
C MET A 188 -3.63 21.39 2.31
N ALA A 189 -3.60 22.06 3.47
CA ALA A 189 -4.20 23.39 3.64
C ALA A 189 -3.26 24.52 3.19
N VAL A 190 -1.95 24.38 3.47
CA VAL A 190 -0.99 25.48 3.28
C VAL A 190 -0.42 25.56 1.88
N ALA A 191 -0.25 24.44 1.16
CA ALA A 191 0.29 24.44 -0.20
C ALA A 191 -0.42 25.42 -1.16
N PRO A 192 -1.77 25.48 -1.24
CA PRO A 192 -2.43 26.45 -2.11
C PRO A 192 -2.17 27.91 -1.67
N LEU A 193 -2.13 28.19 -0.37
CA LEU A 193 -1.82 29.53 0.15
C LEU A 193 -0.36 29.92 -0.16
N HIS A 194 0.56 28.97 -0.06
CA HIS A 194 1.96 29.18 -0.39
C HIS A 194 2.14 29.48 -1.88
N ARG A 195 1.44 28.79 -2.77
CA ARG A 195 1.49 29.10 -4.22
C ARG A 195 0.94 30.49 -4.54
N LEU A 196 -0.09 30.94 -3.84
CA LEU A 196 -0.71 32.25 -4.10
C LEU A 196 0.10 33.42 -3.54
N ALA A 197 0.62 33.29 -2.31
CA ALA A 197 1.16 34.42 -1.56
C ALA A 197 2.56 34.18 -0.97
N GLY A 198 3.16 33.01 -1.17
CA GLY A 198 4.52 32.71 -0.74
C GLY A 198 4.71 32.70 0.78
N VAL A 199 4.02 31.79 1.48
CA VAL A 199 4.14 31.60 2.94
C VAL A 199 5.62 31.50 3.36
N LYS A 200 6.06 32.40 4.25
CA LYS A 200 7.46 32.50 4.71
C LYS A 200 7.73 31.79 6.03
N ARG A 201 6.72 31.67 6.90
CA ARG A 201 6.84 31.06 8.23
C ARG A 201 5.51 30.47 8.67
N MET A 202 5.58 29.34 9.35
CA MET A 202 4.47 28.71 10.06
C MET A 202 4.88 28.50 11.52
N VAL A 203 3.95 28.76 12.44
CA VAL A 203 4.03 28.30 13.84
C VAL A 203 2.89 27.33 14.02
N VAL A 204 3.21 26.10 14.44
CA VAL A 204 2.24 25.00 14.45
C VAL A 204 2.18 24.39 15.83
N SER A 205 0.97 24.33 16.38
CA SER A 205 0.63 23.52 17.55
C SER A 205 -0.23 22.35 17.08
N THR A 206 0.21 21.11 17.34
CA THR A 206 -0.49 19.91 16.91
C THR A 206 -1.24 19.26 18.06
N TYR A 207 -2.45 18.78 17.79
CA TYR A 207 -3.26 17.98 18.73
C TYR A 207 -3.44 16.60 18.09
N GLN A 208 -2.52 15.68 18.42
CA GLN A 208 -2.42 14.40 17.72
C GLN A 208 -3.26 13.32 18.42
N ALA A 209 -3.96 12.52 17.63
CA ALA A 209 -4.72 11.37 18.12
C ALA A 209 -3.80 10.20 18.47
N ALA A 210 -4.23 9.34 19.41
CA ALA A 210 -3.51 8.13 19.81
C ALA A 210 -3.26 7.15 18.65
N SER A 211 -4.11 7.18 17.62
CA SER A 211 -3.92 6.39 16.40
C SER A 211 -2.59 6.62 15.68
N GLY A 212 -1.96 7.79 15.87
CA GLY A 212 -0.61 8.07 15.36
C GLY A 212 0.48 7.19 15.97
N ALA A 213 0.27 6.69 17.19
CA ALA A 213 1.16 5.75 17.88
C ALA A 213 0.80 4.27 17.60
N GLY A 214 -0.23 4.02 16.79
CA GLY A 214 -0.63 2.68 16.34
C GLY A 214 -1.67 2.01 17.23
N GLN A 215 -1.94 0.73 16.93
CA GLN A 215 -3.05 -0.03 17.50
C GLN A 215 -3.00 -0.11 19.03
N ALA A 216 -1.84 -0.42 19.60
CA ALA A 216 -1.69 -0.58 21.06
C ALA A 216 -2.01 0.73 21.83
N ALA A 217 -1.65 1.89 21.28
CA ALA A 217 -1.93 3.17 21.93
C ALA A 217 -3.42 3.57 21.84
N MET A 218 -4.12 3.13 20.78
CA MET A 218 -5.58 3.29 20.70
C MET A 218 -6.26 2.41 21.74
N GLU A 219 -5.82 1.16 21.88
CA GLU A 219 -6.32 0.24 22.92
C GLU A 219 -6.05 0.77 24.33
N GLU A 220 -4.87 1.36 24.58
CA GLU A 220 -4.53 1.98 25.87
C GLU A 220 -5.40 3.21 26.20
N LEU A 221 -5.78 4.01 25.19
CA LEU A 221 -6.64 5.18 25.40
C LEU A 221 -8.08 4.80 25.80
N GLU A 222 -8.53 3.60 25.44
CA GLU A 222 -9.87 3.11 25.77
C GLU A 222 -9.98 2.54 27.19
N LEU A 223 -8.86 2.32 27.87
CA LEU A 223 -8.79 1.85 29.26
C LEU A 223 -9.05 2.97 30.27
#